data_AF-A0A926A3I3-F1
#
_entry.id   AF-A0A926A3I3-F1
#
_cell.length_a   1.000
_cell.length_b   1.000
_cell.length_c   1.000
_cell.angle_alpha   90.00
_cell.angle_beta   90.00
_cell.angle_gamma   90.00
#
_symmetry.space_group_name_H-M   'P 1'
#
loop_
_entity.id
_entity.type
_entity.pdbx_description
1 polymer ?
#
loop_
_entity_poly.entity_id
_entity_poly.type
_entity_poly.pdbx_seq_one_letter_code
_entity_poly.pdbx_strand_id
1 'polypeptide(L)'
;MSVQSYGSDLTVSRSYSTRDYTRGDASGMFGPGWTSSVGVEDAGVDYTGLTVAGSLVQLGLPEGNSIGFTVKTTTGTGKTLTPEVGVDDLTLTYTVAGDSYTLADLDGTVVTFTKPSGSALYKPTAVTTPGSGQTTTTSWETATVAGAPVTRPTRILAPVPAGVTCGAGTAGLLRGCRALAFTYATGTTATGGAEAQWGDYTGRVGKSP
;
A
#
# COMPACT_ATOMS: atom_id res chain seq x y z
N MET A 1 -2.80 -10.55 9.75
CA MET A 1 -4.10 -10.24 10.39
C MET A 1 -5.09 -9.98 9.28
N SER A 2 -6.26 -10.60 9.33
CA SER A 2 -7.31 -10.41 8.33
C SER A 2 -8.60 -9.96 9.01
N VAL A 3 -9.37 -9.12 8.31
CA VAL A 3 -10.73 -8.75 8.69
C VAL A 3 -11.64 -9.13 7.53
N GLN A 4 -12.57 -10.06 7.79
CA GLN A 4 -13.53 -10.48 6.78
C GLN A 4 -14.44 -9.32 6.35
N SER A 5 -14.64 -9.17 5.04
CA SER A 5 -15.52 -8.13 4.49
C SER A 5 -16.29 -8.62 3.27
N TYR A 6 -17.32 -7.86 2.88
CA TYR A 6 -18.15 -8.17 1.72
C TYR A 6 -17.32 -8.03 0.43
N GLY A 7 -17.05 -9.15 -0.24
CA GLY A 7 -16.42 -9.20 -1.56
C GLY A 7 -14.89 -9.17 -1.58
N SER A 8 -14.22 -8.92 -0.44
CA SER A 8 -12.78 -9.13 -0.27
C SER A 8 -12.37 -9.09 1.20
N ASP A 9 -11.40 -9.91 1.60
CA ASP A 9 -10.78 -9.84 2.92
C ASP A 9 -9.72 -8.72 2.98
N LEU A 10 -9.74 -7.93 4.05
CA LEU A 10 -8.72 -6.90 4.29
C LEU A 10 -7.56 -7.49 5.07
N THR A 11 -6.35 -7.48 4.51
CA THR A 11 -5.21 -8.17 5.11
C THR A 11 -3.99 -7.29 5.30
N VAL A 12 -3.29 -7.57 6.40
CA VAL A 12 -1.97 -7.03 6.69
C VAL A 12 -1.08 -8.21 7.04
N SER A 13 -0.03 -8.39 6.25
CA SER A 13 1.00 -9.39 6.50
C SER A 13 2.20 -8.73 7.17
N ARG A 14 2.90 -9.50 8.01
CA ARG A 14 4.22 -9.09 8.51
C ARG A 14 5.11 -10.31 8.67
N SER A 15 6.36 -10.17 8.26
CA SER A 15 7.37 -11.22 8.31
C SER A 15 8.64 -10.67 8.97
N TYR A 16 9.19 -11.43 9.92
CA TYR A 16 10.43 -11.06 10.61
C TYR A 16 11.59 -11.90 10.10
N SER A 17 12.71 -11.26 9.77
CA SER A 17 13.95 -11.93 9.36
C SER A 17 15.09 -11.61 10.31
N THR A 18 15.64 -12.63 10.96
CA THR A 18 16.85 -12.49 11.79
C THR A 18 18.10 -12.18 10.96
N ARG A 19 18.11 -12.55 9.68
CA ARG A 19 19.23 -12.30 8.75
C ARG A 19 19.31 -10.84 8.32
N ASP A 20 18.23 -10.09 8.50
CA ASP A 20 18.10 -8.67 8.14
C ASP A 20 17.52 -7.86 9.32
N TYR A 21 17.89 -8.23 10.56
CA TYR A 21 17.28 -7.70 11.78
C TYR A 21 17.43 -6.17 11.98
N THR A 22 18.35 -5.53 11.27
CA THR A 22 18.57 -4.07 11.29
C THR A 22 17.77 -3.33 10.21
N ARG A 23 17.28 -4.04 9.19
CA ARG A 23 16.58 -3.46 8.04
C ARG A 23 15.07 -3.60 8.23
N GLY A 24 14.32 -2.51 8.11
CA GLY A 24 12.86 -2.53 8.04
C GLY A 24 12.37 -2.26 6.62
N ASP A 25 11.09 -2.54 6.35
CA ASP A 25 10.47 -2.08 5.11
C ASP A 25 10.34 -0.55 5.04
N ALA A 26 10.04 -0.05 3.83
CA ALA A 26 9.96 1.39 3.56
C ALA A 26 8.81 2.11 4.29
N SER A 27 7.82 1.38 4.81
CA SER A 27 6.75 1.96 5.64
C SER A 27 7.18 2.13 7.09
N GLY A 28 8.21 1.39 7.52
CA GLY A 28 8.72 1.39 8.90
C GLY A 28 7.69 0.99 9.95
N MET A 29 6.52 0.49 9.55
CA MET A 29 5.34 0.44 10.41
C MET A 29 5.51 -0.50 11.61
N PHE A 30 6.35 -1.54 11.48
CA PHE A 30 6.69 -2.48 12.56
C PHE A 30 8.15 -2.38 13.04
N GLY A 31 8.96 -1.54 12.41
CA GLY A 31 10.37 -1.32 12.79
C GLY A 31 11.37 -2.32 12.19
N PRO A 32 12.64 -2.31 12.67
CA PRO A 32 13.72 -3.12 12.11
C PRO A 32 13.47 -4.63 12.17
N GLY A 33 13.92 -5.34 11.15
CA GLY A 33 13.77 -6.78 10.96
C GLY A 33 12.38 -7.19 10.44
N TRP A 34 11.42 -6.26 10.39
CA TRP A 34 10.09 -6.53 9.87
C TRP A 34 9.93 -6.03 8.44
N THR A 35 9.28 -6.88 7.64
CA THR A 35 8.70 -6.54 6.34
C THR A 35 7.20 -6.68 6.44
N SER A 36 6.46 -5.78 5.80
CA SER A 36 5.00 -5.78 5.81
C SER A 36 4.43 -5.50 4.43
N SER A 37 3.30 -6.14 4.15
CA SER A 37 2.46 -5.80 3.01
C SER A 37 1.05 -5.44 3.51
N VAL A 38 0.45 -4.49 2.81
CA VAL A 38 -0.96 -4.15 2.92
C VAL A 38 -1.59 -4.48 1.58
N GLY A 39 -2.50 -5.44 1.58
CA GLY A 39 -2.97 -6.08 0.36
C GLY A 39 -4.46 -6.39 0.38
N VAL A 40 -4.93 -6.83 -0.77
CA VAL A 40 -6.24 -7.47 -0.92
C VAL A 40 -5.94 -8.91 -1.27
N GLU A 41 -6.14 -9.83 -0.33
CA GLU A 41 -5.77 -11.25 -0.52
C GLU A 41 -6.44 -11.85 -1.77
N ASP A 42 -7.71 -11.54 -2.00
CA ASP A 42 -8.46 -12.01 -3.18
C ASP A 42 -7.91 -11.51 -4.53
N ALA A 43 -7.09 -10.46 -4.52
CA ALA A 43 -6.48 -9.90 -5.72
C ALA A 43 -5.05 -10.40 -5.96
N GLY A 44 -4.44 -11.13 -4.99
CA GLY A 44 -3.07 -11.63 -5.10
C GLY A 44 -1.99 -10.56 -5.32
N VAL A 45 -2.27 -9.30 -4.98
CA VAL A 45 -1.38 -8.16 -5.27
C VAL A 45 -0.75 -7.56 -4.01
N ASP A 46 0.57 -7.68 -3.93
CA ASP A 46 1.42 -7.16 -2.85
C ASP A 46 2.44 -6.09 -3.34
N TYR A 47 2.09 -5.27 -4.33
CA TYR A 47 3.01 -4.26 -4.84
C TYR A 47 3.39 -3.19 -3.81
N THR A 48 4.67 -2.81 -3.75
CA THR A 48 5.17 -1.84 -2.76
C THR A 48 5.13 -0.38 -3.25
N GLY A 49 5.01 -0.18 -4.56
CA GLY A 49 4.86 1.12 -5.21
C GLY A 49 5.53 1.20 -6.58
N LEU A 50 5.49 2.39 -7.19
CA LEU A 50 6.24 2.70 -8.42
C LEU A 50 7.31 3.75 -8.16
N THR A 51 8.50 3.51 -8.70
CA THR A 51 9.56 4.50 -8.87
C THR A 51 9.57 4.96 -10.32
N VAL A 52 9.56 6.27 -10.56
CA VAL A 52 9.54 6.86 -11.91
C VAL A 52 10.81 7.65 -12.13
N ALA A 53 11.56 7.31 -13.18
CA ALA A 53 12.80 7.98 -13.57
C ALA A 53 12.83 8.18 -15.09
N GLY A 54 12.47 9.38 -15.55
CA GLY A 54 12.41 9.70 -16.97
C GLY A 54 11.38 8.84 -17.70
N SER A 55 11.84 8.01 -18.65
CA SER A 55 11.00 7.08 -19.40
C SER A 55 10.90 5.67 -18.79
N LEU A 56 11.57 5.43 -17.65
CA LEU A 56 11.54 4.16 -16.94
C LEU A 56 10.61 4.26 -15.71
N VAL A 57 9.78 3.23 -15.54
CA VAL A 57 8.96 3.03 -14.35
C VAL A 57 9.27 1.66 -13.78
N GLN A 58 9.54 1.58 -12.49
CA GLN A 58 9.84 0.33 -11.79
C GLN A 58 8.74 0.03 -10.79
N LEU A 59 8.12 -1.14 -10.94
CA LEU A 59 7.14 -1.68 -10.01
C LEU A 59 7.86 -2.50 -8.93
N GLY A 60 7.82 -2.03 -7.70
CA GLY A 60 8.45 -2.71 -6.57
C GLY A 60 7.63 -3.89 -6.06
N LEU A 61 8.32 -4.98 -5.74
CA LEU A 61 7.77 -6.21 -5.17
C LEU A 61 8.16 -6.35 -3.68
N PRO A 62 7.45 -7.15 -2.88
CA PRO A 62 7.74 -7.35 -1.45
C PRO A 62 9.16 -7.84 -1.16
N GLU A 63 9.72 -8.64 -2.05
CA GLU A 63 11.05 -9.25 -1.91
C GLU A 63 12.18 -8.27 -2.24
N GLY A 64 11.84 -7.04 -2.65
CA GLY A 64 12.78 -5.96 -2.93
C GLY A 64 13.32 -5.94 -4.36
N ASN A 65 12.95 -6.91 -5.20
CA ASN A 65 13.12 -6.82 -6.65
C ASN A 65 12.03 -5.93 -7.29
N SER A 66 12.17 -5.67 -8.59
CA SER A 66 11.24 -4.82 -9.33
C SER A 66 11.02 -5.30 -10.75
N ILE A 67 9.83 -5.04 -11.30
CA ILE A 67 9.50 -5.21 -12.72
C ILE A 67 9.66 -3.86 -13.43
N GLY A 68 10.42 -3.83 -14.52
CA GLY A 68 10.63 -2.63 -15.33
C GLY A 68 9.54 -2.40 -16.39
N PHE A 69 9.19 -1.14 -16.61
CA PHE A 69 8.32 -0.68 -17.69
C PHE A 69 8.95 0.53 -18.38
N THR A 70 8.94 0.54 -19.71
CA THR A 70 9.46 1.66 -20.51
C THR A 70 8.34 2.36 -21.25
N VAL A 71 8.31 3.70 -21.24
CA VAL A 71 7.32 4.49 -21.97
C VAL A 71 7.36 4.14 -23.46
N LYS A 72 6.23 3.65 -23.99
CA LYS A 72 6.03 3.29 -25.40
C LYS A 72 5.49 4.46 -26.20
N THR A 73 4.41 5.07 -25.70
CA THR A 73 3.79 6.25 -26.32
C THR A 73 3.40 7.25 -25.25
N THR A 74 3.50 8.54 -25.59
CA THR A 74 2.99 9.65 -24.79
C THR A 74 1.98 10.42 -25.61
N THR A 75 0.81 10.69 -25.03
CA THR A 75 -0.23 11.56 -25.58
C THR A 75 -0.44 12.75 -24.65
N GLY A 76 -1.28 13.71 -25.04
CA GLY A 76 -1.67 14.81 -24.13
C GLY A 76 -2.44 14.34 -22.90
N THR A 77 -3.00 13.12 -22.91
CA THR A 77 -3.85 12.59 -21.84
C THR A 77 -3.16 11.54 -20.98
N GLY A 78 -2.05 10.96 -21.44
CA GLY A 78 -1.43 9.84 -20.72
C GLY A 78 -0.21 9.23 -21.40
N LYS A 79 0.21 8.08 -20.90
CA LYS A 79 1.27 7.24 -21.47
C LYS A 79 0.84 5.78 -21.46
N THR A 80 1.29 5.04 -22.47
CA THR A 80 1.32 3.57 -22.40
C THR A 80 2.75 3.12 -22.23
N LEU A 81 2.97 2.03 -21.49
CA LEU A 81 4.28 1.51 -21.20
C LEU A 81 4.38 0.06 -21.67
N THR A 82 5.55 -0.32 -22.17
CA THR A 82 5.90 -1.70 -22.50
C THR A 82 6.58 -2.31 -21.28
N PRO A 83 6.15 -3.48 -20.80
CA PRO A 83 6.82 -4.17 -19.71
C PRO A 83 8.17 -4.75 -20.17
N GLU A 84 9.03 -5.16 -19.24
CA GLU A 84 10.22 -5.94 -19.57
C GLU A 84 9.86 -7.32 -20.16
N VAL A 85 10.83 -8.00 -20.76
CA VAL A 85 10.56 -9.28 -21.44
C VAL A 85 10.14 -10.34 -20.42
N GLY A 86 9.06 -11.07 -20.70
CA GLY A 86 8.60 -12.19 -19.85
C GLY A 86 7.55 -11.83 -18.81
N VAL A 87 7.05 -10.59 -18.82
CA VAL A 87 5.93 -10.10 -17.99
C VAL A 87 4.84 -9.45 -18.86
N ASP A 88 4.63 -10.01 -20.05
CA ASP A 88 3.66 -9.53 -21.05
C ASP A 88 2.20 -9.58 -20.56
N ASP A 89 1.97 -10.30 -19.47
CA ASP A 89 0.67 -10.43 -18.80
C ASP A 89 0.28 -9.16 -18.00
N LEU A 90 1.20 -8.20 -17.88
CA LEU A 90 1.00 -6.94 -17.17
C LEU A 90 0.97 -5.74 -18.12
N THR A 91 -0.07 -4.93 -18.02
CA THR A 91 -0.21 -3.67 -18.76
C THR A 91 -0.19 -2.48 -17.82
N LEU A 92 0.79 -1.59 -17.98
CA LEU A 92 0.90 -0.34 -17.23
C LEU A 92 0.56 0.88 -18.10
N THR A 93 -0.31 1.72 -17.59
CA THR A 93 -0.69 3.00 -18.21
C THR A 93 -0.55 4.14 -17.21
N TYR A 94 -0.35 5.35 -17.71
CA TYR A 94 -0.35 6.58 -16.93
C TYR A 94 -1.43 7.52 -17.44
N THR A 95 -2.19 8.13 -16.54
CA THR A 95 -3.18 9.15 -16.85
C THR A 95 -2.77 10.48 -16.23
N VAL A 96 -2.71 11.52 -17.07
CA VAL A 96 -2.37 12.89 -16.62
C VAL A 96 -3.45 13.41 -15.66
N ALA A 97 -4.72 13.15 -15.98
CA ALA A 97 -5.82 13.45 -15.09
C ALA A 97 -5.70 12.59 -13.82
N GLY A 98 -5.46 13.26 -12.69
CA GLY A 98 -5.29 12.62 -11.39
C GLY A 98 -3.89 12.10 -11.07
N ASP A 99 -2.89 12.35 -11.94
CA ASP A 99 -1.49 11.93 -11.74
C ASP A 99 -1.39 10.48 -11.23
N SER A 100 -1.84 9.54 -12.07
CA SER A 100 -2.04 8.15 -11.65
C SER A 100 -1.52 7.15 -12.66
N TYR A 101 -1.02 6.03 -12.14
CA TYR A 101 -0.68 4.85 -12.93
C TYR A 101 -1.72 3.77 -12.68
N THR A 102 -2.02 2.99 -13.71
CA THR A 102 -2.93 1.84 -13.62
C THR A 102 -2.25 0.62 -14.21
N LEU A 103 -2.09 -0.41 -13.37
CA LEU A 103 -1.58 -1.72 -13.75
C LEU A 103 -2.75 -2.69 -13.85
N ALA A 104 -2.89 -3.35 -15.00
CA ALA A 104 -3.87 -4.41 -15.21
C ALA A 104 -3.14 -5.73 -15.49
N ASP A 105 -3.66 -6.84 -14.95
CA ASP A 105 -3.25 -8.20 -15.32
C ASP A 105 -4.23 -8.85 -16.30
N LEU A 106 -3.91 -10.08 -16.75
CA LEU A 106 -4.76 -10.85 -17.66
C LEU A 106 -6.07 -11.34 -17.02
N ASP A 107 -6.09 -11.50 -15.70
CA ASP A 107 -7.28 -11.94 -14.98
C ASP A 107 -8.30 -10.81 -14.82
N GLY A 108 -7.87 -9.55 -15.06
CA GLY A 108 -8.70 -8.34 -15.03
C GLY A 108 -8.61 -7.59 -13.71
N THR A 109 -7.67 -7.93 -12.85
CA THR A 109 -7.38 -7.16 -11.63
C THR A 109 -6.73 -5.86 -12.04
N VAL A 110 -7.18 -4.77 -11.44
CA VAL A 110 -6.66 -3.43 -11.71
C VAL A 110 -6.14 -2.81 -10.43
N VAL A 111 -4.87 -2.43 -10.43
CA VAL A 111 -4.22 -1.68 -9.35
C VAL A 111 -3.97 -0.25 -9.80
N THR A 112 -4.51 0.71 -9.07
CA THR A 112 -4.25 2.14 -9.27
C THR A 112 -3.19 2.61 -8.29
N PHE A 113 -2.18 3.29 -8.80
CA PHE A 113 -1.15 3.95 -8.02
C PHE A 113 -1.28 5.46 -8.14
N THR A 114 -1.28 6.16 -7.02
CA THR A 114 -1.21 7.62 -6.97
C THR A 114 -0.02 8.03 -6.10
N LYS A 115 0.46 9.27 -6.24
CA LYS A 115 1.58 9.78 -5.43
C LYS A 115 1.04 10.46 -4.18
N PRO A 116 1.19 9.88 -2.97
CA PRO A 116 0.79 10.57 -1.75
C PRO A 116 1.57 11.87 -1.59
N SER A 117 0.94 12.87 -0.97
CA SER A 117 1.59 14.16 -0.72
C SER A 117 2.90 13.98 0.06
N GLY A 118 3.96 14.63 -0.41
CA GLY A 118 5.31 14.52 0.16
C GLY A 118 6.03 13.19 -0.12
N SER A 119 5.41 12.23 -0.80
CA SER A 119 6.06 10.97 -1.16
C SER A 119 6.88 11.09 -2.44
N ALA A 120 8.04 10.44 -2.47
CA ALA A 120 8.82 10.27 -3.69
C ALA A 120 8.25 9.16 -4.60
N LEU A 121 7.44 8.25 -4.05
CA LEU A 121 6.95 7.05 -4.72
C LEU A 121 5.45 7.16 -5.02
N TYR A 122 4.99 6.52 -6.09
CA TYR A 122 3.57 6.22 -6.23
C TYR A 122 3.24 5.00 -5.39
N LYS A 123 2.13 5.03 -4.66
CA LYS A 123 1.68 3.95 -3.78
C LYS A 123 0.37 3.37 -4.32
N PRO A 124 0.13 2.06 -4.14
CA PRO A 124 -1.15 1.47 -4.52
C PRO A 124 -2.24 2.07 -3.64
N THR A 125 -3.24 2.68 -4.27
CA THR A 125 -4.35 3.36 -3.59
C THR A 125 -5.70 2.76 -3.88
N ALA A 126 -5.82 1.96 -4.94
CA ALA A 126 -7.03 1.20 -5.21
C ALA A 126 -6.67 -0.14 -5.86
N VAL A 127 -7.45 -1.16 -5.51
CA VAL A 127 -7.44 -2.47 -6.16
C VAL A 127 -8.87 -2.85 -6.47
N THR A 128 -9.14 -3.15 -7.74
CA THR A 128 -10.44 -3.62 -8.23
C THR A 128 -10.27 -5.03 -8.76
N THR A 129 -11.05 -5.98 -8.24
CA THR A 129 -11.02 -7.37 -8.70
C THR A 129 -11.96 -7.60 -9.89
N PRO A 130 -11.66 -8.60 -10.74
CA PRO A 130 -12.48 -8.91 -11.92
C PRO A 130 -13.93 -9.25 -11.55
N GLY A 131 -14.87 -8.91 -12.42
CA GLY A 131 -16.27 -9.37 -12.35
C GLY A 131 -17.15 -8.79 -11.23
N SER A 132 -16.56 -8.14 -10.21
CA SER A 132 -17.29 -7.59 -9.07
C SER A 132 -17.47 -6.08 -9.15
N GLY A 133 -16.53 -5.36 -9.78
CA GLY A 133 -16.46 -3.89 -9.72
C GLY A 133 -16.17 -3.36 -8.31
N GLN A 134 -15.84 -4.25 -7.37
CA GLN A 134 -15.62 -3.93 -5.97
C GLN A 134 -14.19 -3.40 -5.81
N THR A 135 -14.07 -2.16 -5.34
CA THR A 135 -12.78 -1.50 -5.16
C THR A 135 -12.40 -1.42 -3.69
N THR A 136 -11.29 -2.03 -3.32
CA THR A 136 -10.64 -1.78 -2.03
C THR A 136 -9.73 -0.56 -2.18
N THR A 137 -9.70 0.34 -1.19
CA THR A 137 -8.87 1.55 -1.24
C THR A 137 -7.89 1.62 -0.08
N THR A 138 -6.67 2.07 -0.36
CA THR A 138 -5.61 2.24 0.64
C THR A 138 -5.23 3.72 0.73
N SER A 139 -5.32 4.27 1.94
CA SER A 139 -4.93 5.65 2.26
C SER A 139 -3.53 5.66 2.84
N TRP A 140 -2.75 6.68 2.49
CA TRP A 140 -1.35 6.82 2.87
C TRP A 140 -1.09 8.20 3.47
N GLU A 141 -0.11 8.27 4.36
CA GLU A 141 0.47 9.52 4.84
C GLU A 141 1.98 9.49 4.69
N THR A 142 2.58 10.68 4.62
CA THR A 142 4.03 10.85 4.79
C THR A 142 4.27 11.44 6.18
N ALA A 143 5.10 10.78 6.98
CA ALA A 143 5.47 11.19 8.32
C ALA A 143 6.99 11.19 8.48
N THR A 144 7.51 11.92 9.46
CA THR A 144 8.94 11.86 9.83
C THR A 144 9.11 10.90 11.00
N VAL A 145 9.88 9.83 10.80
CA VAL A 145 10.21 8.85 11.85
C VAL A 145 11.72 8.80 11.99
N ALA A 146 12.23 9.01 13.21
CA ALA A 146 13.67 9.06 13.50
C ALA A 146 14.48 10.00 12.56
N GLY A 147 13.87 11.12 12.16
CA GLY A 147 14.50 12.12 11.28
C GLY A 147 14.44 11.82 9.78
N ALA A 148 13.85 10.70 9.36
CA ALA A 148 13.67 10.34 7.95
C ALA A 148 12.19 10.41 7.54
N PRO A 149 11.87 10.87 6.31
CA PRO A 149 10.51 10.78 5.78
C PRO A 149 10.16 9.33 5.47
N VAL A 150 8.95 8.94 5.85
CA VAL A 150 8.39 7.59 5.69
C VAL A 150 6.98 7.73 5.14
N THR A 151 6.67 7.02 4.06
CA THR A 151 5.29 6.92 3.54
C THR A 151 4.67 5.62 4.01
N ARG A 152 3.59 5.71 4.79
CA ARG A 152 2.98 4.57 5.49
C ARG A 152 1.45 4.56 5.35
N PRO A 153 0.81 3.39 5.39
CA PRO A 153 -0.64 3.30 5.25
C PRO A 153 -1.32 3.81 6.51
N THR A 154 -2.43 4.51 6.36
CA THR A 154 -3.29 4.97 7.47
C THR A 154 -4.58 4.19 7.54
N ARG A 155 -5.04 3.65 6.39
CA ARG A 155 -6.29 2.90 6.30
C ARG A 155 -6.34 2.02 5.06
N ILE A 156 -6.91 0.83 5.20
CA ILE A 156 -7.42 0.02 4.08
C ILE A 156 -8.94 -0.03 4.25
N LEU A 157 -9.69 0.42 3.26
CA LEU A 157 -11.15 0.44 3.26
C LEU A 157 -11.64 -0.59 2.25
N ALA A 158 -12.45 -1.53 2.74
CA ALA A 158 -13.08 -2.54 1.90
C ALA A 158 -14.06 -1.90 0.92
N PRO A 159 -14.46 -2.63 -0.13
CA PRO A 159 -15.49 -2.17 -1.06
C PRO A 159 -16.72 -1.65 -0.33
N VAL A 160 -17.11 -0.41 -0.67
CA VAL A 160 -18.22 0.27 -0.02
C VAL A 160 -19.53 -0.22 -0.63
N PRO A 161 -20.48 -0.76 0.17
CA PRO A 161 -21.77 -1.18 -0.36
C PRO A 161 -22.53 -0.04 -1.03
N ALA A 162 -23.36 -0.37 -2.03
CA ALA A 162 -24.17 0.63 -2.73
C ALA A 162 -25.06 1.41 -1.74
N GLY A 163 -25.07 2.75 -1.87
CA GLY A 163 -25.83 3.64 -1.00
C GLY A 163 -25.18 3.92 0.37
N VAL A 164 -23.98 3.37 0.64
CA VAL A 164 -23.19 3.68 1.84
C VAL A 164 -22.10 4.70 1.48
N THR A 165 -21.85 5.64 2.40
CA THR A 165 -20.72 6.57 2.30
C THR A 165 -19.79 6.31 3.48
N CYS A 166 -18.52 6.02 3.21
CA CYS A 166 -17.51 5.86 4.25
C CYS A 166 -16.68 7.15 4.34
N GLY A 167 -16.77 7.86 5.47
CA GLY A 167 -16.02 9.08 5.72
C GLY A 167 -14.50 8.82 5.75
N ALA A 168 -13.69 9.88 5.70
CA ALA A 168 -12.23 9.77 5.76
C ALA A 168 -11.71 9.44 7.19
N GLY A 169 -10.49 8.92 7.27
CA GLY A 169 -9.81 8.61 8.54
C GLY A 169 -10.44 7.48 9.35
N THR A 170 -10.06 7.39 10.63
CA THR A 170 -10.53 6.38 11.58
C THR A 170 -11.87 6.76 12.23
N ALA A 171 -12.14 8.06 12.37
CA ALA A 171 -13.39 8.58 12.94
C ALA A 171 -14.59 8.55 11.96
N GLY A 172 -14.34 8.35 10.66
CA GLY A 172 -15.36 8.41 9.60
C GLY A 172 -16.04 7.09 9.24
N LEU A 173 -15.79 6.00 9.99
CA LEU A 173 -16.40 4.70 9.71
C LEU A 173 -17.86 4.67 10.18
N LEU A 174 -18.77 4.83 9.22
CA LEU A 174 -20.21 4.70 9.43
C LEU A 174 -20.65 3.22 9.39
N ARG A 175 -21.87 2.94 9.88
CA ARG A 175 -22.46 1.60 9.78
C ARG A 175 -22.46 1.12 8.33
N GLY A 176 -21.98 -0.10 8.11
CA GLY A 176 -21.85 -0.70 6.76
C GLY A 176 -20.43 -0.58 6.17
N CYS A 177 -19.59 0.30 6.70
CA CYS A 177 -18.18 0.39 6.30
C CYS A 177 -17.33 -0.64 7.06
N ARG A 178 -16.37 -1.25 6.36
CA ARG A 178 -15.34 -2.11 6.96
C ARG A 178 -13.97 -1.61 6.54
N ALA A 179 -13.11 -1.37 7.51
CA ALA A 179 -11.75 -0.90 7.25
C ALA A 179 -10.78 -1.41 8.30
N LEU A 180 -9.51 -1.54 7.90
CA LEU A 180 -8.37 -1.63 8.78
C LEU A 180 -7.76 -0.24 8.94
N ALA A 181 -7.64 0.22 10.17
CA ALA A 181 -7.04 1.50 10.53
C ALA A 181 -5.67 1.29 11.17
N PHE A 182 -4.70 2.12 10.79
CA PHE A 182 -3.37 2.11 11.38
C PHE A 182 -3.20 3.35 12.26
N THR A 183 -3.01 3.12 13.56
CA THR A 183 -2.68 4.17 14.52
C THR A 183 -1.22 4.03 14.89
N TYR A 184 -0.46 5.10 14.70
CA TYR A 184 0.98 5.12 14.98
C TYR A 184 1.24 5.79 16.33
N ALA A 185 2.08 5.16 17.15
CA ALA A 185 2.47 5.70 18.43
C ALA A 185 3.29 6.98 18.26
N THR A 186 2.98 8.00 19.05
CA THR A 186 3.72 9.28 19.07
C THR A 186 4.87 9.26 20.06
N GLY A 187 4.85 8.36 21.05
CA GLY A 187 5.86 8.20 22.09
C GLY A 187 6.31 6.74 22.23
N THR A 188 7.54 6.54 22.72
CA THR A 188 8.03 5.21 23.11
C THR A 188 7.69 4.98 24.58
N THR A 189 6.90 3.96 24.87
CA THR A 189 6.58 3.51 26.23
C THR A 189 7.26 2.20 26.59
N ALA A 190 7.80 1.48 25.60
CA ALA A 190 8.62 0.29 25.84
C ALA A 190 9.89 0.65 26.63
N THR A 191 10.15 -0.09 27.71
CA THR A 191 11.30 0.15 28.61
C THR A 191 12.34 -0.99 28.60
N GLY A 192 12.04 -2.10 27.92
CA GLY A 192 12.89 -3.28 27.89
C GLY A 192 12.26 -4.46 27.15
N GLY A 193 12.97 -5.60 27.15
CA GLY A 193 12.57 -6.79 26.41
C GLY A 193 11.68 -7.77 27.17
N ALA A 194 11.54 -7.62 28.49
CA ALA A 194 10.64 -8.46 29.29
C ALA A 194 9.18 -8.07 29.03
N GLU A 195 8.26 -9.04 29.16
CA GLU A 195 6.83 -8.84 28.88
C GLU A 195 6.22 -7.65 29.62
N ALA A 196 6.58 -7.47 30.90
CA ALA A 196 6.15 -6.33 31.72
C ALA A 196 6.70 -4.97 31.25
N GLN A 197 7.69 -4.97 30.37
CA GLN A 197 8.36 -3.78 29.83
C GLN A 197 7.99 -3.49 28.37
N TRP A 198 7.16 -4.35 27.76
CA TRP A 198 6.66 -4.14 26.41
C TRP A 198 5.74 -2.92 26.36
N GLY A 199 5.91 -2.13 25.32
CA GLY A 199 5.14 -0.92 25.09
C GLY A 199 5.22 -0.51 23.63
N ASP A 200 4.77 0.71 23.37
CA ASP A 200 4.82 1.31 22.05
C ASP A 200 6.22 1.84 21.75
N TYR A 201 6.52 1.96 20.46
CA TYR A 201 7.69 2.65 19.94
C TYR A 201 7.24 3.77 19.02
N THR A 202 7.76 4.98 19.22
CA THR A 202 7.44 6.14 18.39
C THR A 202 7.57 5.81 16.90
N GLY A 203 6.53 6.17 16.13
CA GLY A 203 6.48 6.01 14.68
C GLY A 203 6.07 4.63 14.20
N ARG A 204 5.86 3.66 15.08
CA ARG A 204 5.37 2.31 14.76
C ARG A 204 3.88 2.18 15.05
N VAL A 205 3.23 1.17 14.46
CA VAL A 205 1.84 0.83 14.79
C VAL A 205 1.76 0.59 16.30
N GLY A 206 0.99 1.42 16.98
CA GLY A 206 0.77 1.35 18.41
C GLY A 206 -0.44 0.49 18.74
N LYS A 207 -0.65 0.26 20.04
CA LYS A 207 -1.90 -0.33 20.51
C LYS A 207 -3.09 0.55 20.08
N SER A 208 -4.18 -0.08 19.65
CA SER A 208 -5.46 0.64 19.51
C SER A 208 -5.83 1.22 20.88
N PRO A 209 -6.36 2.45 20.95
CA PRO A 209 -7.06 2.90 22.15
C PRO A 209 -8.23 1.97 22.49
#